data_AF-A0A3D4H8G6-F1
#
_entry.id   AF-A0A3D4H8G6-F1
#
_cell.length_a   1.000
_cell.length_b   1.000
_cell.length_c   1.000
_cell.angle_alpha   90.00
_cell.angle_beta   90.00
_cell.angle_gamma   90.00
#
_symmetry.space_group_name_H-M   'P 1'
#
loop_
_entity.id
_entity.type
_entity.pdbx_description
1 polymer ?
#
loop_
_entity_poly.entity_id
_entity_poly.type
_entity_poly.pdbx_seq_one_letter_code
_entity_poly.pdbx_strand_id
1 'polypeptide(L)'
;MVRIFLVSITISAVALAKPNPPELPREFRAAWVATVYNIDWPKKAGLDPERQKEELIDLFDTSAQTGLNAIILQVRPAADALYQSAYEPWSPYLTGEMGRDPGYDPLEFAIQEAHRRGLELHAW
;
A
#
# COMPACT_ATOMS: atom_id res chain seq x y z
N MET A 1 49.54 10.57 -60.78
CA MET A 1 48.10 10.92 -60.75
C MET A 1 47.49 10.15 -59.58
N VAL A 2 47.32 10.76 -58.42
CA VAL A 2 46.82 10.09 -57.20
C VAL A 2 45.34 10.44 -57.04
N ARG A 3 44.46 9.43 -57.06
CA ARG A 3 43.02 9.61 -56.82
C ARG A 3 42.71 9.29 -55.36
N ILE A 4 42.29 10.30 -54.60
CA ILE A 4 41.77 10.15 -53.25
C ILE A 4 40.26 9.89 -53.36
N PHE A 5 39.79 8.77 -52.82
CA PHE A 5 38.36 8.49 -52.67
C PHE A 5 37.93 8.81 -51.23
N LEU A 6 37.03 9.76 -51.08
CA LEU A 6 36.34 10.04 -49.81
C LEU A 6 35.14 9.10 -49.68
N VAL A 7 35.15 8.23 -48.67
CA VAL A 7 34.00 7.44 -48.25
C VAL A 7 33.28 8.22 -47.16
N SER A 8 32.06 8.66 -47.43
CA SER A 8 31.19 9.28 -46.44
C SER A 8 30.42 8.19 -45.70
N ILE A 9 30.66 8.03 -44.40
CA ILE A 9 29.89 7.14 -43.52
C ILE A 9 28.80 7.98 -42.88
N THR A 10 27.55 7.77 -43.28
CA THR A 10 26.38 8.32 -42.61
C THR A 10 26.04 7.44 -41.40
N ILE A 11 26.25 7.98 -40.20
CA ILE A 11 25.73 7.38 -38.96
C ILE A 11 24.25 7.75 -38.86
N SER A 12 23.36 6.81 -39.19
CA SER A 12 21.94 6.95 -38.85
C SER A 12 21.77 6.75 -37.35
N ALA A 13 21.46 7.82 -36.63
CA ALA A 13 21.03 7.75 -35.25
C ALA A 13 19.67 7.03 -35.20
N VAL A 14 19.67 5.77 -34.78
CA VAL A 14 18.42 5.06 -34.45
C VAL A 14 17.92 5.64 -33.13
N ALA A 15 16.87 6.45 -33.19
CA ALA A 15 16.19 6.92 -31.99
C ALA A 15 15.60 5.70 -31.26
N LEU A 16 16.11 5.38 -30.07
CA LEU A 16 15.52 4.37 -29.21
C LEU A 16 14.12 4.85 -28.83
N ALA A 17 13.08 4.26 -29.42
CA ALA A 17 11.71 4.52 -29.02
C ALA A 17 11.57 4.08 -27.56
N LYS A 18 11.24 5.03 -26.66
CA LYS A 18 10.88 4.68 -25.28
C LYS A 18 9.62 3.82 -25.35
N PRO A 19 9.61 2.60 -24.77
CA PRO A 19 8.42 1.78 -24.77
C PRO A 19 7.31 2.52 -24.02
N ASN A 20 6.11 2.54 -24.61
CA ASN A 20 4.94 3.04 -23.91
C ASN A 20 4.65 2.12 -22.72
N PRO A 21 4.29 2.67 -21.55
CA PRO A 21 3.85 1.85 -20.44
C PRO A 21 2.61 1.05 -20.84
N PRO A 22 2.39 -0.12 -20.22
CA PRO A 22 1.17 -0.89 -20.44
C PRO A 22 -0.06 -0.04 -20.09
N GLU A 23 -1.15 -0.26 -20.81
CA GLU A 23 -2.41 0.40 -20.51
C GLU A 23 -2.91 0.01 -19.12
N LEU A 24 -3.28 1.01 -18.32
CA LEU A 24 -3.86 0.79 -17.00
C LEU A 24 -5.35 0.47 -17.17
N PRO A 25 -5.85 -0.68 -16.69
CA PRO A 25 -7.26 -1.05 -16.84
C PRO A 25 -8.22 -0.05 -16.20
N ARG A 26 -7.76 0.61 -15.13
CA ARG A 26 -8.45 1.70 -14.43
C ARG A 26 -7.43 2.56 -13.70
N GLU A 27 -7.76 3.83 -13.49
CA GLU A 27 -6.97 4.72 -12.64
C GLU A 27 -6.89 4.17 -11.21
N PHE A 28 -5.68 4.17 -10.63
CA PHE A 28 -5.44 3.79 -9.26
C PHE A 28 -5.56 5.02 -8.35
N ARG A 29 -6.55 5.02 -7.47
CA ARG A 29 -6.83 6.13 -6.54
C ARG A 29 -6.80 5.57 -5.12
N ALA A 30 -5.67 5.75 -4.45
CA ALA A 30 -5.41 5.14 -3.16
C ALA A 30 -4.97 6.14 -2.10
N ALA A 31 -5.21 5.76 -0.84
CA ALA A 31 -4.59 6.38 0.31
C ALA A 31 -3.63 5.40 0.98
N TRP A 32 -2.49 5.93 1.44
CA TRP A 32 -1.66 5.23 2.42
C TRP A 32 -2.27 5.40 3.80
N VAL A 33 -2.31 4.30 4.55
CA VAL A 33 -2.76 4.26 5.94
C VAL A 33 -1.61 3.72 6.77
N ALA A 34 -0.86 4.63 7.38
CA ALA A 34 0.28 4.33 8.22
C ALA A 34 -0.15 3.97 9.65
N THR A 35 0.44 2.89 10.16
CA THR A 35 0.19 2.36 11.50
C THR A 35 1.35 2.67 12.45
N VAL A 36 2.54 2.89 11.89
CA VAL A 36 3.70 3.37 12.66
C VAL A 36 3.35 4.65 13.40
N TYR A 37 3.63 4.68 14.70
CA TYR A 37 3.29 5.78 15.60
C TYR A 37 1.81 6.17 15.62
N ASN A 38 0.90 5.28 15.19
CA ASN A 38 -0.53 5.55 15.17
C ASN A 38 -0.89 6.80 14.31
N ILE A 39 -0.16 7.04 13.21
CA ILE A 39 -0.34 8.24 12.36
C ILE A 39 -1.76 8.31 11.80
N ASP A 40 -2.22 7.24 11.14
CA ASP A 40 -3.55 7.21 10.52
C ASP A 40 -4.49 6.26 11.26
N TRP A 41 -4.04 5.05 11.57
CA TRP A 41 -4.84 4.05 12.26
C TRP A 41 -3.98 3.01 13.02
N PRO A 42 -4.43 2.47 14.17
CA PRO A 42 -5.50 3.03 14.99
C PRO A 42 -5.05 4.37 15.59
N LYS A 43 -5.99 5.26 15.96
CA LYS A 43 -5.63 6.61 16.44
C LYS A 43 -4.78 6.63 17.71
N LYS A 44 -4.83 5.54 18.48
CA LYS A 44 -4.02 5.34 19.67
C LYS A 44 -3.82 3.85 19.91
N ALA A 45 -2.63 3.47 20.37
CA ALA A 45 -2.38 2.14 20.88
C ALA A 45 -3.18 1.85 22.17
N GLY A 46 -3.63 0.60 22.33
CA GLY A 46 -4.39 0.14 23.49
C GLY A 46 -5.86 0.55 23.47
N LEU A 47 -6.39 0.97 22.32
CA LEU A 47 -7.84 1.10 22.12
C LEU A 47 -8.51 -0.27 22.20
N ASP A 48 -9.76 -0.28 22.66
CA ASP A 48 -10.61 -1.46 22.60
C ASP A 48 -10.72 -1.97 21.14
N PRO A 49 -10.68 -3.30 20.90
CA PRO A 49 -10.75 -3.86 19.55
C PRO A 49 -11.97 -3.38 18.74
N GLU A 50 -13.13 -3.19 19.37
CA GLU A 50 -14.31 -2.69 18.67
C GLU A 50 -14.09 -1.24 18.23
N ARG A 51 -13.39 -0.44 19.03
CA ARG A 51 -13.05 0.93 18.64
C ARG A 51 -12.07 0.98 17.47
N GLN A 52 -11.09 0.07 17.45
CA GLN A 52 -10.16 -0.04 16.33
C GLN A 52 -10.90 -0.42 15.03
N LYS A 53 -11.88 -1.33 15.10
CA LYS A 53 -12.74 -1.73 13.98
C LYS A 53 -13.62 -0.58 13.48
N GLU A 54 -14.26 0.16 14.38
CA GLU A 54 -15.05 1.36 14.04
C GLU A 54 -14.20 2.38 13.29
N GLU A 55 -12.96 2.63 13.73
CA GLU A 55 -12.07 3.58 13.06
C GLU A 55 -11.69 3.13 11.64
N LEU A 56 -11.48 1.83 11.40
CA LEU A 56 -11.27 1.29 10.05
C LEU A 56 -12.51 1.46 9.17
N ILE A 57 -13.68 1.15 9.72
CA ILE A 57 -14.97 1.31 9.03
C ILE A 57 -15.14 2.76 8.56
N ASP A 58 -14.96 3.73 9.47
CA ASP A 58 -15.08 5.15 9.17
C ASP A 58 -14.07 5.61 8.09
N LEU A 59 -12.83 5.10 8.17
CA LEU A 59 -11.78 5.39 7.20
C LEU A 59 -12.15 4.85 5.81
N PHE A 60 -12.64 3.61 5.73
CA PHE A 60 -13.03 2.99 4.46
C PHE A 60 -14.29 3.61 3.88
N ASP A 61 -15.28 3.95 4.71
CA ASP A 61 -16.47 4.68 4.29
C ASP A 61 -16.11 6.04 3.69
N THR A 62 -15.24 6.80 4.34
CA THR A 62 -14.74 8.07 3.83
C THR A 62 -13.98 7.89 2.51
N SER A 63 -13.16 6.85 2.42
CA SER A 63 -12.36 6.56 1.22
C SER A 63 -13.23 6.24 0.02
N ALA A 64 -14.24 5.38 0.20
CA ALA A 64 -15.20 5.07 -0.84
C ALA A 64 -16.05 6.29 -1.24
N GLN A 65 -16.53 7.08 -0.27
CA GLN A 65 -17.34 8.28 -0.52
C GLN A 65 -16.58 9.37 -1.28
N THR A 66 -15.26 9.45 -1.10
CA THR A 66 -14.40 10.41 -1.80
C THR A 66 -13.88 9.90 -3.15
N GLY A 67 -14.28 8.69 -3.56
CA GLY A 67 -13.98 8.11 -4.86
C GLY A 67 -12.66 7.34 -4.95
N LEU A 68 -12.01 7.07 -3.82
CA LEU A 68 -10.88 6.13 -3.78
C LEU A 68 -11.36 4.72 -4.11
N ASN A 69 -10.44 3.91 -4.63
CA ASN A 69 -10.70 2.54 -5.06
C ASN A 69 -9.68 1.53 -4.53
N ALA A 70 -8.77 1.99 -3.67
CA ALA A 70 -7.79 1.16 -2.98
C ALA A 70 -7.32 1.81 -1.68
N ILE A 71 -6.90 0.97 -0.73
CA ILE A 71 -6.18 1.36 0.49
C ILE A 71 -4.85 0.63 0.51
N ILE A 72 -3.78 1.34 0.85
CA ILE A 72 -2.46 0.77 1.12
C ILE A 72 -2.23 0.80 2.64
N LEU A 73 -2.52 -0.31 3.31
CA LEU A 73 -2.49 -0.42 4.76
C LEU A 73 -1.13 -0.94 5.24
N GLN A 74 -0.47 -0.21 6.13
CA GLN A 74 0.81 -0.63 6.72
C GLN A 74 0.59 -1.77 7.71
N VAL A 75 0.90 -3.01 7.33
CA VAL A 75 0.71 -4.20 8.16
C VAL A 75 1.98 -4.64 8.88
N ARG A 76 3.16 -4.13 8.47
CA ARG A 76 4.47 -4.50 9.05
C ARG A 76 5.38 -3.31 9.36
N PRO A 77 4.99 -2.38 10.26
CA PRO A 77 5.64 -1.08 10.43
C PRO A 77 7.07 -1.13 11.00
N ALA A 78 7.39 -2.07 11.90
CA ALA A 78 8.61 -2.04 12.70
C ALA A 78 9.13 -3.44 13.10
N ALA A 79 9.22 -4.37 12.13
CA ALA A 79 9.53 -5.80 12.37
C ALA A 79 8.55 -6.45 13.37
N ASP A 80 7.28 -6.15 13.13
CA ASP A 80 6.11 -6.56 13.87
C ASP A 80 4.93 -6.73 12.89
N ALA A 81 3.81 -7.26 13.32
CA ALA A 81 2.67 -7.55 12.46
C ALA A 81 1.35 -7.01 13.03
N LEU A 82 0.51 -6.51 12.13
CA LEU A 82 -0.90 -6.19 12.39
C LEU A 82 -1.83 -7.31 11.89
N TYR A 83 -1.36 -8.55 11.98
CA TYR A 83 -2.06 -9.78 11.61
C TYR A 83 -1.46 -10.95 12.38
N GLN A 84 -2.19 -12.07 12.46
CA GLN A 84 -1.67 -13.26 13.11
C GLN A 84 -0.50 -13.86 12.31
N SER A 85 0.72 -13.73 12.85
CA SER A 85 1.95 -14.19 12.21
C SER A 85 2.64 -15.29 13.01
N ALA A 86 3.23 -16.26 12.30
CA ALA A 86 4.12 -17.26 12.91
C ALA A 86 5.58 -16.78 13.02
N TYR A 87 5.91 -15.62 12.45
CA TYR A 87 7.28 -15.14 12.30
C TYR A 87 7.55 -13.83 13.05
N GLU A 88 6.57 -12.93 13.07
CA GLU A 88 6.70 -11.58 13.62
C GLU A 88 5.81 -11.42 14.86
N PRO A 89 6.23 -10.63 15.87
CA PRO A 89 5.39 -10.33 17.02
C PRO A 89 4.23 -9.39 16.66
N TRP A 90 3.15 -9.40 17.45
CA TRP A 90 2.10 -8.39 17.34
C TRP A 90 2.64 -6.97 17.53
N SER A 91 2.17 -6.05 16.70
CA SER A 91 2.60 -4.66 16.74
C SER A 91 2.18 -3.94 18.03
N PRO A 92 3.09 -3.19 18.69
CA PRO A 92 2.74 -2.37 19.84
C PRO A 92 1.80 -1.21 19.44
N TYR A 93 1.66 -0.89 18.16
CA TYR A 93 0.73 0.15 17.72
C TYR A 93 -0.74 -0.26 17.87
N LEU A 94 -1.04 -1.55 18.06
CA LEU A 94 -2.39 -2.03 18.37
C LEU A 94 -2.69 -1.95 19.87
N THR A 95 -1.78 -2.45 20.71
CA THR A 95 -2.06 -2.73 22.13
C THR A 95 -1.25 -1.89 23.12
N GLY A 96 -0.23 -1.19 22.64
CA GLY A 96 0.75 -0.46 23.45
C GLY A 96 1.95 -1.30 23.87
N GLU A 97 1.95 -2.61 23.61
CA GLU A 97 2.99 -3.54 24.02
C GLU A 97 3.34 -4.52 22.90
N MET A 98 4.65 -4.67 22.62
CA MET A 98 5.15 -5.56 21.58
C MET A 98 4.78 -7.01 21.91
N GLY A 99 4.22 -7.73 20.94
CA GLY A 99 3.86 -9.14 21.06
C GLY A 99 2.54 -9.42 21.78
N ARG A 100 1.85 -8.41 22.31
CA ARG A 100 0.54 -8.60 22.94
C ARG A 100 -0.56 -8.72 21.88
N ASP A 101 -1.28 -9.83 21.95
CA ASP A 101 -2.45 -10.13 21.13
C ASP A 101 -3.56 -9.09 21.35
N PRO A 102 -4.07 -8.42 20.28
CA PRO A 102 -5.16 -7.47 20.37
C PRO A 102 -6.55 -8.13 20.54
N GLY A 103 -6.64 -9.47 20.48
CA GLY A 103 -7.89 -10.22 20.62
C GLY A 103 -8.67 -10.42 19.30
N TYR A 104 -8.08 -10.05 18.16
CA TYR A 104 -8.63 -10.26 16.82
C TYR A 104 -7.52 -10.19 15.75
N ASP A 105 -7.78 -10.61 14.52
CA ASP A 105 -6.89 -10.36 13.39
C ASP A 105 -7.30 -9.06 12.65
N PRO A 106 -6.52 -7.97 12.76
CA PRO A 106 -6.89 -6.70 12.13
C PRO A 106 -6.80 -6.70 10.62
N LEU A 107 -5.88 -7.45 10.02
CA LEU A 107 -5.75 -7.54 8.57
C LEU A 107 -6.91 -8.30 7.96
N GLU A 108 -7.33 -9.42 8.58
CA GLU A 108 -8.51 -10.14 8.13
C GLU A 108 -9.74 -9.23 8.13
N PHE A 109 -9.97 -8.51 9.24
CA PHE A 109 -11.07 -7.55 9.33
C PHE A 109 -10.98 -6.44 8.29
N ALA A 110 -9.80 -5.85 8.11
CA ALA A 110 -9.56 -4.78 7.14
C ALA A 110 -9.85 -5.24 5.70
N ILE A 111 -9.41 -6.44 5.31
CA ILE A 111 -9.67 -7.01 3.98
C ILE A 111 -11.18 -7.15 3.75
N GLN A 112 -11.90 -7.72 4.72
CA GLN A 112 -13.34 -7.93 4.60
C GLN A 112 -14.08 -6.60 4.43
N GLU A 113 -13.81 -5.62 5.29
CA GLU A 113 -14.52 -4.34 5.26
C GLU A 113 -14.15 -3.43 4.08
N ALA A 114 -12.90 -3.50 3.59
CA ALA A 114 -12.49 -2.82 2.36
C ALA A 114 -13.23 -3.41 1.14
N HIS A 115 -13.25 -4.73 1.00
CA HIS A 115 -13.91 -5.40 -0.11
C HIS A 115 -15.43 -5.16 -0.13
N ARG A 116 -16.08 -5.08 1.03
CA ARG A 116 -17.52 -4.73 1.13
C ARG A 116 -17.85 -3.37 0.51
N ARG A 117 -16.87 -2.46 0.46
CA ARG A 117 -16.99 -1.10 -0.10
C ARG A 117 -16.41 -0.98 -1.51
N GLY A 118 -15.99 -2.10 -2.11
CA GLY A 118 -15.36 -2.10 -3.43
C GLY A 118 -13.95 -1.48 -3.45
N LEU A 119 -13.29 -1.39 -2.29
CA LEU A 119 -11.90 -0.97 -2.18
C LEU A 119 -10.99 -2.18 -2.31
N GLU A 120 -9.95 -2.11 -3.15
CA GLU A 120 -8.82 -3.03 -3.03
C GLU A 120 -8.06 -2.76 -1.73
N LEU A 121 -7.49 -3.80 -1.12
CA LEU A 121 -6.58 -3.64 0.01
C LEU A 121 -5.20 -4.18 -0.34
N HIS A 122 -4.21 -3.30 -0.28
CA HIS A 122 -2.80 -3.58 -0.54
C HIS A 122 -2.06 -3.58 0.80
N ALA A 123 -1.46 -4.69 1.18
CA ALA A 123 -0.67 -4.81 2.40
C ALA A 123 0.73 -4.21 2.18
N TRP A 124 1.09 -3.21 3.01
CA TRP A 124 2.38 -2.52 3.02
C TRP A 124 3.25 -2.94 4.21
#